data_AF-A0A6A7BRC4-F1
#
_entry.id   AF-A0A6A7BRC4-F1
#
_cell.length_a   1.000
_cell.length_b   1.000
_cell.length_c   1.000
_cell.angle_alpha   90.00
_cell.angle_beta   90.00
_cell.angle_gamma   90.00
#
_symmetry.space_group_name_H-M   'P 1'
#
loop_
_entity.id
_entity.type
_entity.pdbx_description
1 polymer ?
#
loop_
_entity_poly.entity_id
_entity_poly.type
_entity_poly.pdbx_seq_one_letter_code
_entity_poly.pdbx_strand_id
1 'polypeptide(L)'
;TRQLVFRRDLYAGTHLLTIIITSELLTSVPSLIYSEETVDTFSGPSTSYACSNSRGYDLPNECVIDDPQIVGRKLDCPFYFLGCTKQIATFDNWAMHCKYHFRTKLPKRLTCPFENCLWPVAAVTGEEAWEKLNEHIQKEEHQVHSKIDTKRRPNEDLIKHLWNCRIITSVEQKELTSYGTLERTTYVLTTGKGRNSNERIRR
;
A
#
# COMPACT_ATOMS: atom_id res chain seq x y z
N THR A 1 3.78 38.32 1.63
CA THR A 1 4.44 39.15 2.66
C THR A 1 4.45 38.37 3.95
N ARG A 2 5.65 38.07 4.48
CA ARG A 2 5.86 37.18 5.65
C ARG A 2 5.35 37.83 6.94
N GLN A 3 4.90 37.03 7.91
CA GLN A 3 5.54 36.93 9.23
C GLN A 3 5.04 35.70 10.00
N LEU A 4 5.89 34.67 10.10
CA LEU A 4 5.80 33.63 11.12
C LEU A 4 6.77 34.05 12.23
N VAL A 5 6.24 34.33 13.42
CA VAL A 5 7.04 34.66 14.60
C VAL A 5 7.45 33.35 15.27
N PHE A 6 8.71 32.95 15.10
CA PHE A 6 9.32 31.89 15.90
C PHE A 6 10.04 32.51 17.09
N ARG A 7 9.47 32.39 18.30
CA ARG A 7 10.25 32.54 19.54
C ARG A 7 10.99 31.24 19.82
N ARG A 8 12.32 31.33 19.92
CA ARG A 8 13.18 30.31 20.52
C ARG A 8 13.36 30.67 21.98
N ASP A 9 12.91 29.80 22.87
CA ASP A 9 13.46 29.71 24.22
C ASP A 9 13.79 28.23 24.47
N LEU A 10 15.09 27.96 24.64
CA LEU A 10 15.57 26.74 25.30
C LEU A 10 15.25 26.89 26.79
N TYR A 11 14.61 25.91 27.42
CA TYR A 11 15.04 25.33 28.71
C TYR A 11 14.21 24.09 29.01
N ALA A 12 14.83 23.19 29.78
CA ALA A 12 14.41 21.84 30.11
C ALA A 12 13.00 21.71 30.69
N GLY A 13 12.32 20.61 30.35
CA GLY A 13 11.09 20.20 31.04
C GLY A 13 10.12 19.46 30.13
N THR A 14 9.93 18.19 30.39
CA THR A 14 8.88 17.31 29.86
C THR A 14 7.51 18.00 29.85
N HIS A 15 6.87 18.24 28.70
CA HIS A 15 5.40 18.34 28.63
C HIS A 15 4.87 18.03 27.22
N LEU A 16 3.84 17.17 27.19
CA LEU A 16 3.01 16.79 26.05
C LEU A 16 2.43 18.04 25.35
N LEU A 17 2.62 18.15 24.04
CA LEU A 17 1.90 19.13 23.22
C LEU A 17 0.54 18.56 22.83
N THR A 18 -0.47 18.90 23.62
CA THR A 18 -1.88 18.74 23.26
C THR A 18 -2.23 19.86 22.27
N ILE A 19 -2.44 19.50 21.00
CA ILE A 19 -3.00 20.42 20.01
C ILE A 19 -4.52 20.47 20.24
N ILE A 20 -5.02 21.58 20.78
CA ILE A 20 -6.45 21.89 20.83
C ILE A 20 -6.75 22.71 19.58
N ILE A 21 -7.44 22.11 18.60
CA ILE A 21 -8.06 22.85 17.50
C ILE A 21 -9.45 23.24 17.98
N THR A 22 -9.65 24.51 18.30
CA THR A 22 -10.99 25.09 18.47
C THR A 22 -11.57 25.41 17.09
N SER A 23 -12.80 24.93 16.82
CA SER A 23 -13.55 25.28 15.63
C SER A 23 -14.96 25.66 16.04
N GLU A 24 -15.24 26.96 16.05
CA GLU A 24 -16.60 27.53 16.06
C GLU A 24 -16.70 28.44 14.81
N LEU A 25 -17.65 28.13 13.90
CA LEU A 25 -18.88 28.92 13.61
C LEU A 25 -18.58 30.21 12.80
N LEU A 26 -19.21 30.59 11.67
CA LEU A 26 -20.56 30.41 11.10
C LEU A 26 -20.54 30.75 9.59
N THR A 27 -21.59 30.38 8.85
CA THR A 27 -22.48 31.26 8.02
C THR A 27 -23.20 30.43 6.95
N SER A 28 -24.51 30.20 7.12
CA SER A 28 -25.60 30.96 6.51
C SER A 28 -25.71 30.80 4.99
N VAL A 29 -26.72 30.06 4.53
CA VAL A 29 -27.40 30.34 3.26
C VAL A 29 -28.87 29.88 3.33
N PRO A 30 -29.82 30.63 2.74
CA PRO A 30 -31.25 30.46 2.96
C PRO A 30 -31.92 29.52 1.94
N SER A 31 -33.11 29.09 2.32
CA SER A 31 -34.16 28.36 1.60
C SER A 31 -34.54 28.90 0.21
N LEU A 32 -35.07 28.03 -0.67
CA LEU A 32 -36.46 28.05 -1.19
C LEU A 32 -36.70 26.96 -2.27
N ILE A 33 -37.78 26.19 -2.05
CA ILE A 33 -38.81 25.69 -2.99
C ILE A 33 -38.40 24.85 -4.22
N TYR A 34 -38.78 23.56 -4.23
CA TYR A 34 -39.86 23.05 -5.11
C TYR A 34 -40.32 21.68 -4.62
N SER A 35 -41.61 21.59 -4.27
CA SER A 35 -42.35 20.33 -4.16
C SER A 35 -42.90 20.01 -5.54
N GLU A 36 -42.81 18.75 -5.97
CA GLU A 36 -43.88 18.15 -6.77
C GLU A 36 -43.88 16.64 -6.55
N GLU A 37 -45.01 16.19 -5.99
CA GLU A 37 -45.44 14.80 -5.93
C GLU A 37 -45.54 14.22 -7.34
N THR A 38 -45.16 12.95 -7.53
CA THR A 38 -46.00 12.09 -8.36
C THR A 38 -45.93 10.65 -7.85
N VAL A 39 -47.14 10.10 -7.79
CA VAL A 39 -47.59 8.84 -7.23
C VAL A 39 -47.03 7.61 -7.95
N ASP A 40 -46.86 6.55 -7.17
CA ASP A 40 -46.67 5.17 -7.61
C ASP A 40 -47.74 4.75 -8.63
N THR A 41 -47.32 4.08 -9.70
CA THR A 41 -48.19 3.16 -10.43
C THR A 41 -47.41 1.90 -10.76
N PHE A 42 -47.75 0.85 -10.01
CA PHE A 42 -47.41 -0.54 -10.23
C PHE A 42 -48.24 -1.10 -11.39
N SER A 43 -47.58 -1.73 -12.37
CA SER A 43 -48.14 -2.64 -13.39
C SER A 43 -46.92 -3.16 -14.17
N GLY A 44 -46.47 -4.41 -14.18
CA GLY A 44 -47.08 -5.73 -14.15
C GLY A 44 -46.20 -6.59 -15.08
N PRO A 45 -45.92 -7.88 -14.82
CA PRO A 45 -45.04 -8.67 -15.68
C PRO A 45 -45.83 -9.19 -16.88
N SER A 46 -45.27 -9.11 -18.09
CA SER A 46 -45.84 -9.78 -19.26
C SER A 46 -44.73 -10.31 -20.15
N THR A 47 -44.43 -11.60 -19.92
CA THR A 47 -43.89 -12.51 -20.93
C THR A 47 -44.87 -12.64 -22.09
N SER A 48 -44.45 -12.35 -23.31
CA SER A 48 -44.83 -13.15 -24.48
C SER A 48 -43.94 -12.86 -25.69
N TYR A 49 -43.68 -13.96 -26.38
CA TYR A 49 -42.87 -14.13 -27.57
C TYR A 49 -43.50 -13.43 -28.77
N ALA A 50 -42.70 -12.73 -29.57
CA ALA A 50 -42.92 -12.58 -31.00
C ALA A 50 -41.60 -12.27 -31.70
N CYS A 51 -41.12 -13.26 -32.47
CA CYS A 51 -40.16 -13.03 -33.54
C CYS A 51 -40.90 -12.32 -34.69
N SER A 52 -40.30 -11.29 -35.28
CA SER A 52 -39.87 -11.30 -36.69
C SER A 52 -39.57 -9.90 -37.24
N ASN A 53 -38.37 -9.84 -37.84
CA ASN A 53 -38.02 -9.19 -39.09
C ASN A 53 -37.92 -7.65 -39.21
N SER A 54 -36.65 -7.31 -39.50
CA SER A 54 -36.19 -6.55 -40.66
C SER A 54 -36.16 -5.03 -40.54
N ARG A 55 -34.94 -4.51 -40.39
CA ARG A 55 -34.31 -3.67 -41.42
C ARG A 55 -32.83 -3.51 -41.10
N GLY A 56 -32.02 -3.83 -42.12
CA GLY A 56 -30.57 -3.76 -42.07
C GLY A 56 -30.08 -2.37 -41.72
N TYR A 57 -29.39 -2.29 -40.60
CA TYR A 57 -28.25 -1.42 -40.44
C TYR A 57 -27.15 -2.34 -39.91
N ASP A 58 -26.23 -2.74 -40.80
CA ASP A 58 -24.93 -3.22 -40.38
C ASP A 58 -24.24 -2.04 -39.70
N LEU A 59 -24.45 -1.94 -38.39
CA LEU A 59 -23.57 -1.15 -37.54
C LEU A 59 -22.18 -1.77 -37.69
N PRO A 60 -21.16 -1.02 -38.14
CA PRO A 60 -19.80 -1.54 -38.09
C PRO A 60 -19.55 -1.90 -36.64
N ASN A 61 -19.23 -3.19 -36.41
CA ASN A 61 -18.80 -3.73 -35.12
C ASN A 61 -18.09 -2.62 -34.37
N GLU A 62 -18.71 -2.16 -33.29
CA GLU A 62 -18.14 -1.11 -32.44
C GLU A 62 -16.68 -1.47 -32.27
N CYS A 63 -15.82 -0.61 -32.80
CA CYS A 63 -14.40 -0.69 -32.59
C CYS A 63 -14.27 -0.72 -31.07
N VAL A 64 -14.01 -1.90 -30.52
CA VAL A 64 -13.35 -2.03 -29.24
C VAL A 64 -12.09 -1.22 -29.45
N ILE A 65 -12.12 0.02 -28.96
CA ILE A 65 -10.91 0.77 -28.73
C ILE A 65 -10.25 -0.07 -27.64
N ASP A 66 -9.44 -1.04 -28.09
CA ASP A 66 -8.41 -1.63 -27.27
C ASP A 66 -7.54 -0.44 -26.89
N ASP A 67 -7.89 0.23 -25.79
CA ASP A 67 -7.00 1.16 -25.15
C ASP A 67 -5.78 0.32 -24.75
N PRO A 68 -4.61 0.51 -25.40
CA PRO A 68 -3.44 -0.32 -25.12
C PRO A 68 -2.92 -0.13 -23.69
N GLN A 69 -3.53 0.75 -22.88
CA GLN A 69 -3.21 0.92 -21.46
C GLN A 69 -3.85 -0.12 -20.53
N ILE A 70 -4.85 -0.89 -20.98
CA ILE A 70 -5.46 -1.98 -20.16
C ILE A 70 -4.79 -3.34 -20.44
N VAL A 71 -3.62 -3.35 -21.08
CA VAL A 71 -2.72 -4.51 -21.03
C VAL A 71 -2.07 -4.52 -19.64
N GLY A 72 -2.66 -5.32 -18.75
CA GLY A 72 -2.36 -5.43 -17.32
C GLY A 72 -0.89 -5.20 -16.96
N ARG A 73 -0.58 -3.97 -16.56
CA ARG A 73 0.74 -3.55 -16.14
C ARG A 73 1.16 -4.37 -14.91
N LYS A 74 2.28 -5.08 -15.03
CA LYS A 74 2.83 -5.85 -13.91
C LYS A 74 3.46 -4.91 -12.88
N LEU A 75 3.22 -5.19 -11.61
CA LEU A 75 3.82 -4.52 -10.47
C LEU A 75 5.12 -5.22 -10.08
N ASP A 76 6.22 -4.48 -10.05
CA ASP A 76 7.52 -4.95 -9.57
C ASP A 76 7.50 -5.21 -8.05
N CYS A 77 8.27 -6.20 -7.59
CA CYS A 77 8.44 -6.37 -6.15
C CYS A 77 9.28 -5.20 -5.57
N PRO A 78 8.82 -4.51 -4.51
CA PRO A 78 9.58 -3.44 -3.86
C PRO A 78 10.78 -3.97 -3.05
N PHE A 79 10.84 -5.28 -2.80
CA PHE A 79 11.94 -5.95 -2.09
C PHE A 79 13.07 -6.36 -3.05
N TYR A 80 13.33 -5.55 -4.08
CA TYR A 80 14.46 -5.78 -4.99
C TYR A 80 15.80 -5.78 -4.26
N PHE A 81 15.94 -4.98 -3.21
CA PHE A 81 17.11 -4.97 -2.33
C PHE A 81 17.38 -6.30 -1.60
N LEU A 82 16.38 -7.20 -1.54
CA LEU A 82 16.54 -8.58 -1.07
C LEU A 82 16.83 -9.57 -2.22
N GLY A 83 17.10 -9.08 -3.42
CA GLY A 83 17.29 -9.88 -4.63
C GLY A 83 15.99 -10.36 -5.30
N CYS A 84 14.82 -9.87 -4.85
CA CYS A 84 13.53 -10.26 -5.43
C CYS A 84 13.25 -9.52 -6.75
N THR A 85 13.13 -10.26 -7.84
CA THR A 85 12.85 -9.69 -9.19
C THR A 85 11.48 -10.11 -9.72
N LYS A 86 10.53 -10.43 -8.84
CA LYS A 86 9.20 -10.87 -9.26
C LYS A 86 8.38 -9.69 -9.77
N GLN A 87 7.61 -9.94 -10.81
CA GLN A 87 6.64 -9.02 -11.40
C GLN A 87 5.28 -9.71 -11.40
N ILE A 88 4.24 -9.03 -10.90
CA ILE A 88 2.93 -9.63 -10.64
C ILE A 88 1.83 -8.79 -11.26
N ALA A 89 0.89 -9.43 -11.95
CA ALA A 89 -0.12 -8.73 -12.76
C ALA A 89 -1.28 -8.15 -11.95
N THR A 90 -1.65 -8.75 -10.82
CA THR A 90 -2.78 -8.31 -10.00
C THR A 90 -2.31 -7.77 -8.66
N PHE A 91 -3.00 -6.72 -8.18
CA PHE A 91 -2.66 -6.07 -6.91
C PHE A 91 -2.73 -7.04 -5.73
N ASP A 92 -3.77 -7.88 -5.64
CA ASP A 92 -3.93 -8.82 -4.53
C ASP A 92 -2.78 -9.84 -4.45
N ASN A 93 -2.38 -10.41 -5.59
CA ASN A 93 -1.25 -11.32 -5.64
C ASN A 93 0.07 -10.59 -5.34
N TRP A 94 0.20 -9.34 -5.78
CA TRP A 94 1.36 -8.51 -5.49
C TRP A 94 1.48 -8.20 -3.99
N ALA A 95 0.37 -7.80 -3.36
CA ALA A 95 0.30 -7.52 -1.93
C ALA A 95 0.58 -8.79 -1.11
N MET A 96 0.00 -9.93 -1.51
CA MET A 96 0.28 -11.22 -0.87
C MET A 96 1.76 -11.61 -1.02
N HIS A 97 2.35 -11.46 -2.21
CA HIS A 97 3.77 -11.68 -2.45
C HIS A 97 4.66 -10.81 -1.56
N CYS A 98 4.36 -9.52 -1.47
CA CYS A 98 5.09 -8.60 -0.60
C CYS A 98 4.99 -9.02 0.87
N LYS A 99 3.81 -9.46 1.32
CA LYS A 99 3.57 -9.97 2.67
C LYS A 99 4.44 -11.20 2.97
N TYR A 100 4.69 -12.09 1.99
CA TYR A 100 5.49 -13.29 2.18
C TYR A 100 6.96 -13.02 2.55
N HIS A 101 7.55 -11.89 2.12
CA HIS A 101 8.91 -11.52 2.53
C HIS A 101 9.06 -11.38 4.04
N PHE A 102 7.97 -11.06 4.73
CA PHE A 102 7.97 -10.85 6.18
C PHE A 102 7.77 -12.14 7.00
N ARG A 103 7.55 -13.30 6.37
CA ARG A 103 7.37 -14.60 7.06
C ARG A 103 6.44 -14.52 8.29
N THR A 104 5.29 -13.84 8.15
CA THR A 104 4.27 -13.55 9.19
C THR A 104 4.61 -12.49 10.24
N LYS A 105 5.81 -11.90 10.24
CA LYS A 105 6.17 -10.81 11.15
C LYS A 105 6.16 -9.48 10.45
N LEU A 106 4.99 -8.85 10.35
CA LEU A 106 4.86 -7.56 9.68
C LEU A 106 5.45 -6.41 10.53
N PRO A 107 6.11 -5.43 9.90
CA PRO A 107 6.59 -4.24 10.58
C PRO A 107 5.42 -3.32 10.95
N LYS A 108 5.52 -2.66 12.10
CA LYS A 108 4.53 -1.68 12.57
C LYS A 108 4.67 -0.32 11.88
N ARG A 109 5.76 -0.10 11.15
CA ARG A 109 6.07 1.13 10.41
C ARG A 109 6.42 0.76 8.98
N LEU A 110 5.73 1.35 8.02
CA LEU A 110 5.91 1.11 6.60
C LEU A 110 5.91 2.45 5.85
N THR A 111 6.34 2.41 4.59
CA THR A 111 6.31 3.56 3.68
C THR A 111 5.85 3.08 2.32
N CYS A 112 5.09 3.91 1.61
CA CYS A 112 4.65 3.59 0.26
C CYS A 112 5.85 3.31 -0.67
N PRO A 113 5.87 2.18 -1.40
CA PRO A 113 6.98 1.82 -2.28
C PRO A 113 6.91 2.48 -3.66
N PHE A 114 5.84 3.21 -3.97
CA PHE A 114 5.69 3.85 -5.28
C PHE A 114 6.58 5.10 -5.42
N GLU A 115 7.04 5.33 -6.64
CA GLU A 115 7.78 6.52 -7.04
C GLU A 115 6.95 7.77 -6.73
N ASN A 116 7.62 8.84 -6.28
CA ASN A 116 7.00 10.10 -5.89
C ASN A 116 5.97 10.00 -4.74
N CYS A 117 5.85 8.84 -4.10
CA CYS A 117 5.07 8.67 -2.87
C CYS A 117 5.99 8.35 -1.69
N LEU A 118 5.97 9.23 -0.68
CA LEU A 118 6.72 9.07 0.57
C LEU A 118 5.78 8.88 1.76
N TRP A 119 4.52 8.52 1.52
CA TRP A 119 3.51 8.40 2.58
C TRP A 119 3.94 7.36 3.62
N PRO A 120 4.15 7.77 4.88
CA PRO A 120 4.50 6.85 5.95
C PRO A 120 3.24 6.34 6.66
N VAL A 121 3.30 5.12 7.16
CA VAL A 121 2.27 4.58 8.05
C VAL A 121 2.92 3.97 9.28
N ALA A 122 2.33 4.23 10.44
CA ALA A 122 2.65 3.59 11.70
C ALA A 122 1.36 3.14 12.37
N ALA A 123 1.36 1.95 12.95
CA ALA A 123 0.19 1.36 13.59
C ALA A 123 0.56 0.56 14.85
N VAL A 124 -0.44 0.09 15.61
CA VAL A 124 -0.21 -0.66 16.85
C VAL A 124 0.29 -2.07 16.53
N THR A 125 -0.24 -2.67 15.46
CA THR A 125 0.13 -3.99 14.94
C THR A 125 0.70 -3.89 13.52
N GLY A 126 1.42 -4.92 13.09
CA GLY A 126 1.97 -4.96 11.73
C GLY A 126 0.90 -5.22 10.67
N GLU A 127 -0.14 -5.97 11.04
CA GLU A 127 -1.32 -6.23 10.24
C GLU A 127 -2.07 -4.93 9.93
N GLU A 128 -2.33 -4.10 10.94
CA GLU A 128 -3.02 -2.82 10.77
C GLU A 128 -2.19 -1.86 9.90
N ALA A 129 -0.86 -1.81 10.08
CA ALA A 129 0.01 -1.01 9.23
C ALA A 129 -0.02 -1.47 7.77
N TRP A 130 -0.07 -2.79 7.54
CA TRP A 130 -0.14 -3.38 6.21
C TRP A 130 -1.49 -3.13 5.53
N GLU A 131 -2.60 -3.24 6.25
CA GLU A 131 -3.94 -2.93 5.75
C GLU A 131 -4.03 -1.46 5.33
N LYS A 132 -3.64 -0.53 6.20
CA LYS A 132 -3.60 0.91 5.89
C LYS A 132 -2.71 1.24 4.68
N LEU A 133 -1.59 0.53 4.51
CA LEU A 133 -0.73 0.68 3.34
C LEU A 133 -1.47 0.26 2.06
N ASN A 134 -2.16 -0.87 2.06
CA ASN A 134 -2.88 -1.35 0.88
C ASN A 134 -4.09 -0.47 0.55
N GLU A 135 -4.80 0.02 1.57
CA GLU A 135 -5.88 1.01 1.40
C GLU A 135 -5.36 2.28 0.76
N HIS A 136 -4.23 2.81 1.25
CA HIS A 136 -3.58 3.97 0.65
C HIS A 136 -3.21 3.73 -0.81
N ILE A 137 -2.59 2.58 -1.13
CA ILE A 137 -2.19 2.25 -2.51
C ILE A 137 -3.41 2.24 -3.45
N GLN A 138 -4.49 1.58 -3.03
CA GLN A 138 -5.72 1.49 -3.82
C GLN A 138 -6.42 2.84 -3.98
N LYS A 139 -6.57 3.60 -2.88
CA LYS A 139 -7.26 4.89 -2.87
C LYS A 139 -6.57 5.93 -3.75
N GLU A 140 -5.25 5.94 -3.76
CA GLU A 140 -4.45 6.86 -4.59
C GLU A 140 -4.19 6.29 -6.00
N GLU A 141 -4.80 5.15 -6.35
CA GLU A 141 -4.69 4.49 -7.66
C GLU A 141 -3.25 4.25 -8.15
N HIS A 142 -2.31 4.05 -7.23
CA HIS A 142 -0.89 3.89 -7.56
C HIS A 142 -0.63 2.70 -8.51
N GLN A 143 -1.43 1.63 -8.39
CA GLN A 143 -1.33 0.46 -9.27
C GLN A 143 -1.59 0.78 -10.75
N VAL A 144 -2.31 1.86 -11.05
CA VAL A 144 -2.63 2.28 -12.42
C VAL A 144 -1.57 3.28 -12.90
N HIS A 145 -1.33 4.32 -12.10
CA HIS A 145 -0.64 5.53 -12.57
C HIS A 145 0.86 5.56 -12.23
N SER A 146 1.33 4.76 -11.28
CA SER A 146 2.67 4.91 -10.69
C SER A 146 3.60 3.73 -10.94
N LYS A 147 4.92 3.95 -10.84
CA LYS A 147 5.96 2.90 -10.83
C LYS A 147 6.39 2.60 -9.39
N ILE A 148 6.92 1.41 -9.16
CA ILE A 148 7.55 1.07 -7.89
C ILE A 148 9.02 1.48 -7.94
N ASP A 149 9.46 2.15 -6.88
CA ASP A 149 10.83 2.66 -6.75
C ASP A 149 11.78 1.53 -6.30
N THR A 150 12.18 0.69 -7.26
CA THR A 150 13.08 -0.46 -7.00
C THR A 150 14.51 -0.06 -6.63
N LYS A 151 14.87 1.21 -6.84
CA LYS A 151 16.20 1.77 -6.52
C LYS A 151 16.21 2.44 -5.14
N ARG A 152 15.05 2.64 -4.52
CA ARG A 152 14.95 3.23 -3.18
C ARG A 152 15.67 2.35 -2.18
N ARG A 153 16.57 2.98 -1.44
CA ARG A 153 17.23 2.34 -0.31
C ARG A 153 16.19 2.00 0.78
N PRO A 154 16.20 0.78 1.35
CA PRO A 154 15.30 0.45 2.44
C PRO A 154 15.58 1.33 3.66
N ASN A 155 14.52 1.73 4.35
CA ASN A 155 14.61 2.49 5.59
C ASN A 155 15.34 1.67 6.67
N GLU A 156 16.11 2.33 7.52
CA GLU A 156 16.83 1.71 8.64
C GLU A 156 15.88 0.92 9.56
N ASP A 157 14.67 1.43 9.81
CA ASP A 157 13.65 0.73 10.60
C ASP A 157 13.22 -0.60 9.95
N LEU A 158 13.11 -0.62 8.62
CA LEU A 158 12.79 -1.83 7.87
C LEU A 158 13.94 -2.83 7.93
N ILE A 159 15.19 -2.38 7.76
CA ILE A 159 16.38 -3.23 7.87
C ILE A 159 16.49 -3.85 9.27
N LYS A 160 16.31 -3.04 10.32
CA LYS A 160 16.29 -3.50 11.73
C LYS A 160 15.21 -4.54 11.96
N HIS A 161 14.00 -4.30 11.44
CA HIS A 161 12.89 -5.25 11.56
C HIS A 161 13.20 -6.59 10.89
N LEU A 162 13.72 -6.57 9.65
CA LEU A 162 14.11 -7.78 8.92
C LEU A 162 15.18 -8.58 9.66
N TRP A 163 16.16 -7.90 10.26
CA TRP A 163 17.20 -8.52 11.08
C TRP A 163 16.63 -9.14 12.37
N ASN A 164 15.83 -8.38 13.12
CA ASN A 164 15.21 -8.86 14.37
C ASN A 164 14.32 -10.08 14.14
N CYS A 165 13.68 -10.16 12.96
CA CYS A 165 12.86 -11.29 12.56
C CYS A 165 13.67 -12.48 12.01
N ARG A 166 15.00 -12.37 11.90
CA ARG A 166 15.90 -13.34 11.27
C ARG A 166 15.52 -13.65 9.82
N ILE A 167 15.01 -12.65 9.10
CA ILE A 167 14.75 -12.74 7.66
C ILE A 167 16.06 -12.56 6.89
N ILE A 168 16.90 -11.65 7.37
CA ILE A 168 18.28 -11.42 6.91
C ILE A 168 19.30 -11.81 8.00
N THR A 169 20.54 -12.03 7.62
CA THR A 169 21.70 -12.30 8.49
C THR A 169 22.37 -11.00 8.96
N SER A 170 23.32 -11.09 9.90
CA SER A 170 24.07 -9.92 10.37
C SER A 170 25.01 -9.36 9.32
N VAL A 171 25.47 -10.20 8.38
CA VAL A 171 26.28 -9.80 7.23
C VAL A 171 25.41 -9.02 6.25
N GLU A 172 24.27 -9.59 5.85
CA GLU A 172 23.29 -8.95 4.98
C GLU A 172 22.75 -7.64 5.58
N GLN A 173 22.55 -7.57 6.90
CA GLN A 173 22.17 -6.32 7.58
C GLN A 173 23.23 -5.23 7.37
N LYS A 174 24.52 -5.56 7.52
CA LYS A 174 25.63 -4.62 7.30
C LYS A 174 25.72 -4.21 5.83
N GLU A 175 25.51 -5.13 4.91
CA GLU A 175 25.50 -4.84 3.46
C GLU A 175 24.34 -3.92 3.10
N LEU A 176 23.12 -4.18 3.55
CA LEU A 176 21.97 -3.29 3.37
C LEU A 176 22.18 -1.92 4.01
N THR A 177 22.88 -1.88 5.15
CA THR A 177 23.23 -0.63 5.84
C THR A 177 24.41 0.11 5.19
N SER A 178 25.17 -0.52 4.31
CA SER A 178 26.28 0.13 3.59
C SER A 178 25.86 0.49 2.16
N TYR A 179 25.42 -0.51 1.39
CA TYR A 179 25.18 -0.43 -0.05
C TYR A 179 23.71 -0.30 -0.43
N GLY A 180 22.79 -0.59 0.50
CA GLY A 180 21.34 -0.45 0.25
C GLY A 180 20.69 -1.58 -0.56
N THR A 181 21.47 -2.53 -1.06
CA THR A 181 21.00 -3.72 -1.76
C THR A 181 21.89 -4.91 -1.41
N LEU A 182 21.31 -6.10 -1.41
CA LEU A 182 22.06 -7.35 -1.39
C LEU A 182 22.42 -7.73 -2.84
N GLU A 183 23.67 -8.08 -3.12
CA GLU A 183 24.10 -8.55 -4.46
C GLU A 183 23.75 -10.03 -4.66
N ARG A 184 23.05 -10.35 -5.74
CA ARG A 184 22.34 -11.64 -5.98
C ARG A 184 23.21 -12.91 -5.91
N THR A 185 24.51 -12.82 -5.73
CA THR A 185 25.46 -13.89 -6.04
C THR A 185 26.04 -14.65 -4.85
N THR A 186 25.77 -14.30 -3.58
CA THR A 186 26.61 -14.84 -2.47
C THR A 186 25.91 -15.35 -1.21
N TYR A 187 24.60 -15.22 -1.03
CA TYR A 187 23.93 -15.75 0.17
C TYR A 187 23.11 -16.99 -0.17
N VAL A 188 23.82 -18.12 -0.23
CA VAL A 188 23.23 -19.43 0.00
C VAL A 188 22.56 -19.39 1.37
N LEU A 189 21.26 -19.66 1.40
CA LEU A 189 20.50 -19.94 2.61
C LEU A 189 21.21 -21.05 3.40
N THR A 190 22.11 -20.71 4.32
CA THR A 190 22.58 -21.66 5.31
C THR A 190 21.40 -21.91 6.24
N THR A 191 20.64 -22.95 5.93
CA THR A 191 19.70 -23.59 6.84
C THR A 191 20.48 -23.86 8.14
N GLY A 192 20.15 -23.08 9.17
CA GLY A 192 20.82 -23.13 10.45
C GLY A 192 20.70 -24.51 11.07
N LYS A 193 21.82 -25.24 11.05
CA LYS A 193 22.09 -26.46 11.79
C LYS A 193 21.72 -26.26 13.27
N GLY A 194 20.84 -27.12 13.76
CA GLY A 194 20.32 -27.08 15.13
C GLY A 194 21.44 -27.05 16.18
N ARG A 195 21.37 -26.06 17.07
CA ARG A 195 22.06 -26.14 18.36
C ARG A 195 21.09 -26.77 19.34
N ASN A 196 21.23 -28.07 19.49
CA ASN A 196 20.59 -28.85 20.53
C ASN A 196 21.33 -28.55 21.85
N SER A 197 20.82 -27.59 22.62
CA SER A 197 21.33 -27.28 23.96
C SER A 197 20.58 -28.12 24.99
N ASN A 198 20.79 -29.44 24.94
CA ASN A 198 20.41 -30.35 26.01
C ASN A 198 21.69 -30.82 26.69
N GLU A 199 22.18 -30.07 27.68
CA GLU A 199 23.03 -30.67 28.70
C GLU A 199 22.83 -29.97 30.04
N ARG A 200 21.81 -30.45 30.75
CA ARG A 200 21.64 -30.31 32.18
C ARG A 200 22.07 -31.65 32.78
N ILE A 201 23.30 -31.77 33.26
CA ILE A 201 23.65 -32.84 34.20
C ILE A 201 24.28 -32.22 35.44
N ARG A 202 23.57 -32.46 36.55
CA ARG A 202 23.94 -32.19 37.93
C ARG A 202 25.24 -32.92 38.30
N ARG A 203 26.11 -32.28 39.08
CA ARG A 203 26.65 -32.78 40.36
C ARG A 203 27.35 -31.65 41.08
#